data_AF-A0AAN8L0B4-F1
#
_entry.id   AF-A0AAN8L0B4-F1
#
_cell.length_a   1.000
_cell.length_b   1.000
_cell.length_c   1.000
_cell.angle_alpha   90.00
_cell.angle_beta   90.00
_cell.angle_gamma   90.00
#
_symmetry.space_group_name_H-M   'P 1'
#
loop_
_entity.id
_entity.type
_entity.pdbx_description
1 polymer ?
#
loop_
_entity_poly.entity_id
_entity_poly.type
_entity_poly.pdbx_seq_one_letter_code
_entity_poly.pdbx_strand_id
1 'polypeptide(L)'
;MGVCNVFLNAYAQQAVCAPSRTSLLTSRRLDTTKLYDFNFYWSAGIASNHSDDYPYSWSVLPYHPPSFKYGNRKVCKGIDGQLHVNLLCLMNVSETPLETLPDMESTEEAVRLLKSTRDFD
;
A
#
# COMPACT_ATOMS: atom_id res chain seq x y z
N MET A 1 -2.17 -3.89 29.24
CA MET A 1 -2.57 -2.69 28.46
C MET A 1 -1.28 -1.99 28.06
N GLY A 2 -0.92 -2.01 26.78
CA GLY A 2 0.27 -1.29 26.31
C GLY A 2 -0.01 0.21 26.24
N VAL A 3 0.89 1.02 26.78
CA VAL A 3 0.80 2.48 26.66
C VAL A 3 1.40 2.88 25.30
N CYS A 4 0.62 3.55 24.46
CA CYS A 4 1.07 4.11 23.19
C CYS A 4 1.39 5.60 23.38
N ASN A 5 2.54 6.06 22.88
CA ASN A 5 2.92 7.48 22.89
C ASN A 5 2.59 8.10 21.54
N VAL A 6 1.85 9.22 21.55
CA VAL A 6 1.47 9.95 20.34
C VAL A 6 2.42 11.13 20.12
N PHE A 7 3.06 11.16 18.96
CA PHE A 7 3.90 12.28 18.53
C PHE A 7 3.06 13.30 17.76
N LEU A 8 2.94 14.52 18.28
CA LEU A 8 2.13 15.58 17.67
C LEU A 8 2.83 16.31 16.51
N ASN A 9 4.16 16.16 16.40
CA ASN A 9 4.98 16.86 15.42
C ASN A 9 5.84 15.87 14.63
N ALA A 10 5.22 15.08 13.77
CA ALA A 10 5.90 14.12 12.88
C ALA A 10 5.74 14.55 11.42
N TYR A 11 6.86 14.74 10.71
CA TYR A 11 6.89 15.25 9.33
C TYR A 11 7.69 14.32 8.41
N ALA A 12 7.20 14.11 7.19
CA ALA A 12 7.95 13.43 6.13
C ALA A 12 9.03 14.35 5.53
N GLN A 13 10.13 13.78 5.05
CA GLN A 13 11.19 14.58 4.41
C GLN A 13 10.78 15.10 3.01
N GLN A 14 9.83 14.45 2.33
CA GLN A 14 9.16 14.96 1.13
C GLN A 14 7.71 14.46 1.10
N ALA A 15 6.75 15.28 0.65
CA ALA A 15 5.32 14.94 0.64
C ALA A 15 4.89 14.14 -0.59
N VAL A 16 5.62 13.06 -0.92
CA VAL A 16 5.33 12.17 -2.05
C VAL A 16 5.69 10.73 -1.71
N CYS A 17 4.91 9.79 -2.25
CA CYS A 17 4.97 8.36 -1.94
C CYS A 17 6.38 7.76 -1.98
N ALA A 18 7.05 7.72 -3.14
CA ALA A 18 8.31 6.99 -3.26
C ALA A 18 9.50 7.63 -2.51
N PRO A 19 9.83 8.91 -2.72
CA PRO A 19 10.88 9.57 -1.93
C PRO A 19 10.67 9.51 -0.41
N SER A 20 9.43 9.69 0.09
CA SER A 20 9.17 9.62 1.53
C SER A 20 9.41 8.22 2.10
N ARG A 21 8.93 7.18 1.41
CA ARG A 21 9.05 5.79 1.86
C ARG A 21 10.48 5.31 1.80
N THR A 22 11.20 5.58 0.71
CA THR A 22 12.62 5.22 0.61
C THR A 22 13.46 5.96 1.65
N SER A 23 13.20 7.25 1.88
CA SER A 23 13.88 8.03 2.93
C SER A 23 13.69 7.41 4.32
N LEU A 24 12.44 7.06 4.65
CA LEU A 24 12.09 6.45 5.93
C LEU A 24 12.70 5.04 6.08
N LEU A 25 12.52 4.16 5.10
CA LEU A 25 12.97 2.76 5.16
C LEU A 25 14.49 2.61 5.20
N THR A 26 15.21 3.49 4.50
CA THR A 26 16.68 3.48 4.50
C THR A 26 17.29 4.35 5.60
N SER A 27 16.47 5.12 6.33
CA SER A 27 16.93 6.14 7.28
C SER A 27 17.90 7.15 6.66
N ARG A 28 17.76 7.44 5.36
CA ARG A 28 18.62 8.37 4.61
C ARG A 28 17.78 9.52 4.07
N ARG A 29 18.33 10.74 4.13
CA ARG A 29 17.69 11.91 3.51
C ARG A 29 17.71 11.80 1.99
N LEU A 30 16.86 12.59 1.34
CA LEU A 30 16.76 12.63 -0.11
C LEU A 30 18.07 13.03 -0.79
N ASP A 31 18.88 13.85 -0.13
CA ASP A 31 20.22 14.20 -0.61
C ASP A 31 21.19 13.02 -0.66
N THR A 32 20.90 11.94 0.06
CA THR A 32 21.66 10.69 0.02
C THR A 32 21.01 9.66 -0.90
N THR A 33 19.68 9.50 -0.85
CA THR A 33 18.98 8.52 -1.72
C THR A 33 18.93 8.97 -3.18
N LYS A 34 19.07 10.29 -3.43
CA LYS A 34 18.96 10.92 -4.75
C LYS A 34 17.64 10.62 -5.47
N LEU A 35 16.61 10.22 -4.73
CA LEU A 35 15.28 9.91 -5.24
C LEU A 35 14.36 11.09 -4.93
N TYR A 36 14.00 11.87 -5.95
CA TYR A 36 13.21 13.09 -5.79
C TYR A 36 11.87 13.08 -6.55
N ASP A 37 11.67 12.13 -7.46
CA ASP A 37 10.54 12.11 -8.39
C ASP A 37 9.65 10.84 -8.28
N PHE A 38 8.60 10.79 -9.12
CA PHE A 38 7.57 9.75 -9.17
C PHE A 38 7.83 8.68 -10.24
N ASN A 39 8.95 8.72 -10.98
CA ASN A 39 9.24 7.71 -12.00
C ASN A 39 9.41 6.31 -11.39
N PHE A 40 9.47 6.26 -10.06
CA PHE A 40 9.67 5.07 -9.28
C PHE A 40 8.42 4.82 -8.42
N TYR A 41 7.55 3.89 -8.82
CA TYR A 41 6.54 3.36 -7.89
C TYR A 41 7.27 2.58 -6.78
N TRP A 42 6.94 2.84 -5.52
CA TRP A 42 7.80 2.42 -4.39
C TRP A 42 7.71 0.92 -4.05
N SER A 43 6.59 0.28 -4.38
CA SER A 43 6.32 -1.11 -4.01
C SER A 43 6.57 -2.05 -5.20
N ALA A 44 5.87 -1.83 -6.32
CA ALA A 44 6.04 -2.61 -7.56
C ALA A 44 6.87 -1.91 -8.67
N GLY A 45 7.55 -0.81 -8.37
CA GLY A 45 8.27 -0.01 -9.37
C GLY A 45 9.78 -0.09 -9.23
N ILE A 46 10.46 0.70 -10.05
CA ILE A 46 11.92 0.66 -10.17
C ILE A 46 12.65 1.13 -8.89
N ALA A 47 11.97 1.84 -7.97
CA ALA A 47 12.55 2.21 -6.66
C ALA A 47 12.84 1.01 -5.77
N SER A 48 12.08 -0.08 -5.94
CA SER A 48 12.21 -1.33 -5.20
C SER A 48 12.66 -2.47 -6.11
N ASN A 49 13.24 -2.14 -7.26
CA ASN A 49 13.64 -3.10 -8.29
C ASN A 49 12.50 -4.04 -8.76
N HIS A 50 11.26 -3.53 -8.78
CA HIS A 50 10.06 -4.31 -9.12
C HIS A 50 9.79 -5.54 -8.24
N SER A 51 10.50 -5.67 -7.11
CA SER A 51 10.45 -6.85 -6.23
C SER A 51 10.25 -6.48 -4.76
N ASP A 52 9.83 -5.25 -4.46
CA ASP A 52 9.72 -4.74 -3.09
C ASP A 52 11.02 -4.89 -2.28
N ASP A 53 12.18 -4.83 -2.95
CA ASP A 53 13.52 -5.07 -2.35
C ASP A 53 13.74 -6.50 -1.82
N TYR A 54 13.00 -7.48 -2.33
CA TYR A 54 13.32 -8.90 -2.15
C TYR A 54 14.60 -9.26 -2.94
N PRO A 55 15.53 -10.07 -2.37
CA PRO A 55 15.45 -10.84 -1.12
C PRO A 55 16.06 -10.15 0.12
N TYR A 56 16.44 -8.87 0.03
CA TYR A 56 17.13 -8.18 1.12
C TYR A 56 16.18 -7.80 2.26
N SER A 57 14.98 -7.32 1.93
CA SER A 57 14.00 -6.81 2.89
C SER A 57 13.00 -7.84 3.42
N TRP A 58 12.69 -8.89 2.65
CA TRP A 58 11.57 -9.80 2.95
C TRP A 58 11.98 -11.28 2.89
N SER A 59 11.46 -12.09 3.82
CA SER A 59 11.69 -13.54 3.85
C SER A 59 11.03 -14.30 2.70
N VAL A 60 9.94 -13.76 2.16
CA VAL A 60 9.20 -14.27 0.99
C VAL A 60 8.74 -13.08 0.14
N LEU A 61 8.28 -13.34 -1.09
CA LEU A 61 7.72 -12.29 -1.93
C LEU A 61 6.52 -11.61 -1.24
N PRO A 62 6.49 -10.27 -1.15
CA PRO A 62 5.38 -9.55 -0.54
C PRO A 62 4.05 -9.78 -1.27
N TYR A 63 2.97 -9.83 -0.49
CA TYR A 63 1.62 -9.94 -1.01
C TYR A 63 1.09 -8.57 -1.46
N HIS A 64 0.57 -8.51 -2.69
CA HIS A 64 -0.11 -7.34 -3.23
C HIS A 64 -1.59 -7.65 -3.47
N PRO A 65 -2.53 -6.87 -2.88
CA PRO A 65 -3.95 -7.14 -3.00
C PRO A 65 -4.42 -7.05 -4.46
N PRO A 66 -5.03 -8.11 -5.03
CA PRO A 66 -5.39 -8.16 -6.45
C PRO A 66 -6.48 -7.16 -6.82
N SER A 67 -7.32 -6.73 -5.86
CA SER A 67 -8.35 -5.73 -6.12
C SER A 67 -7.80 -4.31 -6.33
N PHE A 68 -6.55 -4.03 -5.93
CA PHE A 68 -5.90 -2.72 -6.13
C PHE A 68 -5.90 -2.26 -7.59
N LYS A 69 -5.81 -3.21 -8.54
CA LYS A 69 -5.84 -2.93 -9.99
C LYS A 69 -7.13 -2.29 -10.50
N TYR A 70 -8.21 -2.33 -9.71
CA TYR A 70 -9.50 -1.72 -10.03
C TYR A 70 -9.63 -0.29 -9.49
N GLY A 71 -8.70 0.19 -8.65
CA GLY A 71 -8.80 1.51 -8.02
C GLY A 71 -8.90 2.68 -9.01
N ASN A 72 -8.31 2.54 -10.20
CA ASN A 72 -8.40 3.53 -11.29
C ASN A 72 -9.24 3.03 -12.49
N ARG A 73 -10.10 2.03 -12.28
CA ARG A 73 -11.00 1.51 -13.31
C ARG A 73 -12.43 2.02 -13.08
N LYS A 74 -13.28 1.86 -14.10
CA LYS A 74 -14.70 2.20 -14.02
C LYS A 74 -15.42 1.21 -13.10
N VAL A 75 -15.40 1.49 -11.81
CA VAL A 75 -16.06 0.68 -10.76
C VAL A 75 -17.08 1.47 -9.96
N CYS A 76 -17.06 2.80 -10.05
CA CYS A 76 -17.94 3.66 -9.27
C CYS A 76 -19.28 3.82 -9.97
N LYS A 77 -20.37 3.38 -9.33
CA LYS A 77 -21.72 3.55 -9.86
C LYS A 77 -22.16 5.00 -9.72
N GLY A 78 -22.46 5.63 -10.84
CA GLY A 78 -23.04 6.98 -10.87
C GLY A 78 -24.54 6.96 -10.58
N ILE A 79 -25.11 8.16 -10.42
CA ILE A 79 -26.56 8.36 -10.26
C ILE A 79 -27.31 7.89 -11.51
N ASP A 80 -26.65 7.94 -12.66
CA ASP A 80 -27.10 7.43 -13.95
C ASP A 80 -27.10 5.89 -14.05
N GLY A 81 -26.61 5.19 -13.01
CA GLY A 81 -26.46 3.74 -12.99
C GLY A 81 -25.28 3.21 -13.80
N GLN A 82 -24.49 4.08 -14.43
CA GLN A 82 -23.30 3.70 -15.19
C GLN A 82 -22.05 3.63 -14.31
N LEU A 83 -21.02 2.94 -14.78
CA LEU A 83 -19.74 2.85 -14.08
C LEU A 83 -18.76 3.94 -14.55
N HIS A 84 -18.18 4.65 -13.59
CA HIS A 84 -17.29 5.80 -13.80
C HIS A 84 -15.98 5.64 -13.03
N VAL A 85 -14.97 6.43 -13.42
CA VAL A 85 -13.73 6.61 -12.66
C VAL A 85 -13.84 7.93 -11.90
N ASN A 86 -14.37 7.87 -10.68
CA ASN A 86 -14.65 9.05 -9.89
C ASN A 86 -13.68 9.15 -8.70
N LEU A 87 -13.26 10.38 -8.38
CA LEU A 87 -12.47 10.66 -7.18
C LEU A 87 -13.28 10.32 -5.91
N LEU A 88 -14.56 10.69 -5.90
CA LEU A 88 -15.49 10.30 -4.85
C LEU A 88 -16.25 9.06 -5.30
N CYS A 89 -15.88 7.92 -4.72
CA CYS A 89 -16.39 6.61 -5.09
C CYS A 89 -16.99 5.90 -3.87
N LEU A 90 -18.24 6.22 -3.56
CA LEU A 90 -19.03 5.45 -2.60
C LEU A 90 -19.50 4.18 -3.32
N MET A 91 -19.15 3.01 -2.78
CA MET A 91 -19.48 1.74 -3.39
C MET A 91 -19.99 0.76 -2.36
N ASN A 92 -20.91 -0.11 -2.78
CA ASN A 92 -21.25 -1.29 -2.04
C ASN A 92 -20.22 -2.37 -2.34
N VAL A 93 -19.64 -2.99 -1.31
CA VAL A 93 -18.56 -3.98 -1.46
C VAL A 93 -19.04 -5.17 -2.29
N SER A 94 -20.29 -5.61 -2.11
CA SER A 94 -20.89 -6.70 -2.89
C SER A 94 -21.08 -6.38 -4.38
N GLU A 95 -20.98 -5.11 -4.79
CA GLU A 95 -21.10 -4.70 -6.19
C GLU A 95 -19.72 -4.50 -6.85
N THR A 96 -18.62 -4.67 -6.12
CA THR A 96 -17.27 -4.54 -6.68
C THR A 96 -16.88 -5.81 -7.46
N PRO A 97 -15.96 -5.72 -8.45
CA PRO A 97 -15.62 -6.86 -9.32
C PRO A 97 -15.08 -8.12 -8.61
N LEU A 98 -14.56 -7.98 -7.39
CA LEU A 98 -14.05 -9.09 -6.58
C LEU A 98 -14.78 -9.20 -5.23
N GLU A 99 -15.89 -8.49 -5.07
CA GLU A 99 -16.65 -8.41 -3.82
C GLU A 99 -15.79 -8.07 -2.59
N THR A 100 -14.70 -7.31 -2.80
CA THR A 100 -13.72 -6.94 -1.78
C THR A 100 -13.04 -5.61 -2.14
N LEU A 101 -12.22 -5.11 -1.22
CA LEU A 101 -11.39 -3.92 -1.37
C LEU A 101 -9.94 -4.25 -0.97
N PRO A 102 -8.94 -3.51 -1.50
CA PRO A 102 -7.54 -3.88 -1.31
C PRO A 102 -7.12 -3.91 0.16
N ASP A 103 -7.65 -2.99 0.97
CA ASP A 103 -7.36 -2.93 2.40
C ASP A 103 -7.98 -4.11 3.17
N MET A 104 -9.13 -4.65 2.72
CA MET A 104 -9.73 -5.85 3.32
C MET A 104 -8.88 -7.08 3.02
N GLU A 105 -8.43 -7.23 1.77
CA GLU A 105 -7.53 -8.32 1.35
C GLU A 105 -6.21 -8.26 2.12
N SER A 106 -5.61 -7.08 2.26
CA SER A 106 -4.39 -6.89 3.06
C SER A 106 -4.61 -7.24 4.54
N THR A 107 -5.77 -6.90 5.10
CA THR A 107 -6.10 -7.22 6.49
C THR A 107 -6.24 -8.73 6.68
N GLU A 108 -6.96 -9.40 5.78
CA GLU A 108 -7.16 -10.85 5.84
C GLU A 108 -5.83 -11.61 5.72
N GLU A 109 -4.99 -11.21 4.77
CA GLU A 109 -3.67 -11.81 4.58
C GLU A 109 -2.76 -11.58 5.80
N ALA A 110 -2.78 -10.39 6.39
CA ALA A 110 -2.03 -10.11 7.62
C ALA A 110 -2.49 -11.00 8.79
N VAL A 111 -3.80 -11.18 8.95
CA VAL A 111 -4.36 -12.09 9.96
C VAL A 111 -3.93 -13.54 9.70
N ARG A 112 -3.91 -13.97 8.44
CA ARG A 112 -3.43 -15.31 8.03
C ARG A 112 -1.96 -15.51 8.42
N LEU A 113 -1.10 -14.55 8.12
CA LEU A 113 0.34 -14.58 8.45
C LEU A 113 0.58 -14.57 9.97
N LEU A 114 -0.18 -13.78 10.73
CA LEU A 114 -0.11 -13.75 12.20
C LEU A 114 -0.53 -15.09 12.83
N LYS A 115 -1.55 -15.76 12.28
CA LYS A 115 -1.95 -17.09 12.73
C LYS A 115 -0.87 -18.12 12.43
N SER A 116 -0.35 -18.13 11.20
CA SER A 116 0.68 -19.10 10.81
C SER A 116 1.96 -18.95 11.61
N THR A 117 2.35 -17.72 11.97
CA THR A 117 3.56 -17.48 12.79
C THR A 117 3.38 -17.93 14.23
N ARG A 118 2.16 -17.82 14.79
CA ARG A 118 1.86 -18.25 16.16
C ARG A 118 1.82 -19.77 16.33
N ASP A 119 1.65 -20.52 15.25
CA ASP A 119 1.67 -21.99 15.28
C ASP A 119 3.11 -22.57 15.26
N PHE A 120 4.14 -21.72 15.14
CA PHE A 120 5.56 -22.08 15.25
C PHE A 120 6.19 -21.79 16.62
N ASP A 121 5.41 -21.24 17.57
CA ASP A 121 5.78 -21.08 19.00
C ASP A 121 5.17 -22.21 19.85
#